data_AF-A0A357G7K3-F1
#
_entry.id   AF-A0A357G7K3-F1
#
_cell.length_a   1.000
_cell.length_b   1.000
_cell.length_c   1.000
_cell.angle_alpha   90.00
_cell.angle_beta   90.00
_cell.angle_gamma   90.00
#
_symmetry.space_group_name_H-M   'P 1'
#
loop_
_entity.id
_entity.type
_entity.pdbx_description
1 polymer ?
#
loop_
_entity_poly.entity_id
_entity_poly.type
_entity_poly.pdbx_seq_one_letter_code
_entity_poly.pdbx_strand_id
1 'polypeptide(L)'
;MLNILILGLGGGTVSKLLRNKYPDAKITGVEIDPLMIELGKKYLDLDKYDIDIQIADAFVFLKNNRKKYDLVIVDTYLGDKVVEIARSDLAINGVTIFNRLYYGDKRPDTVRFGNRLEKIFKKVTWFYPEANLMFLCYNS
;
A
#
# COMPACT_ATOMS: atom_id res chain seq x y z
N MET A 1 -11.28 -16.93 -0.74
CA MET A 1 -10.69 -16.21 0.40
C MET A 1 -9.80 -15.11 -0.17
N LEU A 2 -10.02 -13.86 0.25
CA LEU A 2 -9.36 -12.67 -0.30
C LEU A 2 -7.89 -12.65 0.14
N ASN A 3 -6.97 -12.50 -0.81
CA ASN A 3 -5.54 -12.38 -0.52
C ASN A 3 -5.09 -10.95 -0.78
N ILE A 4 -4.55 -10.30 0.25
CA ILE A 4 -4.14 -8.90 0.22
C ILE A 4 -2.64 -8.80 0.50
N LEU A 5 -1.94 -8.03 -0.32
CA LEU A 5 -0.54 -7.67 -0.11
C LEU A 5 -0.44 -6.17 0.20
N ILE A 6 0.33 -5.83 1.22
CA ILE A 6 0.71 -4.45 1.55
C ILE A 6 2.23 -4.36 1.42
N LEU A 7 2.72 -3.47 0.57
CA LEU A 7 4.15 -3.17 0.41
C LEU A 7 4.43 -1.82 1.05
N GLY A 8 5.19 -1.82 2.14
CA GLY A 8 5.27 -0.69 3.07
C GLY A 8 4.17 -0.81 4.13
N LEU A 9 4.34 -1.72 5.09
CA LEU A 9 3.38 -1.90 6.17
C LEU A 9 3.41 -0.73 7.17
N GLY A 10 4.59 -0.13 7.36
CA GLY A 10 4.81 0.92 8.35
C GLY A 10 4.30 0.51 9.74
N GLY A 11 3.57 1.42 10.39
CA GLY A 11 2.94 1.16 11.69
C GLY A 11 1.66 0.32 11.65
N GLY A 12 1.15 -0.06 10.46
CA GLY A 12 -0.02 -0.94 10.35
C GLY A 12 -1.40 -0.27 10.23
N THR A 13 -1.47 1.03 9.95
CA THR A 13 -2.76 1.72 9.83
C THR A 13 -3.64 1.15 8.72
N VAL A 14 -3.07 0.93 7.53
CA VAL A 14 -3.79 0.36 6.38
C VAL A 14 -4.27 -1.05 6.68
N SER A 15 -3.44 -1.85 7.36
CA SER A 15 -3.79 -3.22 7.65
C SER A 15 -4.90 -3.36 8.69
N LYS A 16 -4.94 -2.49 9.70
CA LYS A 16 -6.08 -2.34 10.61
C LYS A 16 -7.38 -2.05 9.85
N LEU A 17 -7.35 -1.09 8.93
CA LEU A 17 -8.53 -0.74 8.12
C LEU A 17 -8.99 -1.93 7.27
N LEU A 18 -8.06 -2.65 6.66
CA LEU A 18 -8.35 -3.84 5.85
C LEU A 18 -8.90 -4.98 6.68
N ARG A 19 -8.35 -5.26 7.86
CA ARG A 19 -8.87 -6.31 8.76
C ARG A 19 -10.29 -6.00 9.20
N ASN A 20 -10.59 -4.75 9.55
CA ASN A 20 -11.95 -4.35 9.93
C ASN A 20 -12.95 -4.50 8.77
N LYS A 21 -12.52 -4.19 7.54
CA LYS A 21 -13.38 -4.28 6.36
C LYS A 21 -13.50 -5.71 5.81
N TYR A 22 -12.46 -6.51 5.95
CA TYR A 22 -12.36 -7.88 5.45
C TYR A 22 -11.83 -8.81 6.56
N PRO A 23 -12.69 -9.19 7.53
CA PRO A 23 -12.27 -9.96 8.70
C PRO A 23 -11.59 -11.30 8.38
N ASP A 24 -11.93 -11.92 7.25
CA ASP A 24 -11.41 -13.23 6.83
C ASP A 24 -10.32 -13.17 5.75
N ALA A 25 -9.83 -11.96 5.42
CA ALA A 25 -8.78 -11.82 4.42
C ALA A 25 -7.45 -12.38 4.93
N LYS A 26 -6.68 -12.98 4.04
CA LYS A 26 -5.26 -13.27 4.27
C LYS A 26 -4.46 -12.03 3.91
N ILE A 27 -3.85 -11.39 4.90
CA ILE A 27 -3.09 -10.15 4.73
C ILE A 27 -1.62 -10.45 4.94
N THR A 28 -0.81 -10.20 3.90
CA THR A 28 0.65 -10.18 3.99
C THR A 28 1.12 -8.73 3.96
N GLY A 29 1.93 -8.33 4.95
CA GLY A 29 2.51 -6.99 5.04
C GLY A 29 4.02 -7.04 4.94
N VAL A 30 4.60 -6.34 3.98
CA VAL A 30 6.05 -6.27 3.76
C VAL A 30 6.57 -4.93 4.27
N GLU A 31 7.58 -4.98 5.13
CA GLU A 31 8.24 -3.80 5.69
C GLU A 31 9.74 -3.99 5.70
N ILE A 32 10.50 -2.97 5.31
CA ILE A 32 11.96 -3.05 5.30
C ILE A 32 12.53 -2.79 6.70
N ASP A 33 11.87 -1.93 7.48
CA ASP A 33 12.34 -1.50 8.79
C ASP A 33 11.71 -2.33 9.94
N PRO A 34 12.48 -3.22 10.60
CA PRO A 34 11.98 -3.96 11.76
C PRO A 34 11.56 -3.06 12.92
N LEU A 35 12.13 -1.86 13.07
CA LEU A 35 11.74 -0.92 14.12
C LEU A 35 10.30 -0.43 13.93
N MET A 36 9.87 -0.21 12.70
CA MET A 36 8.48 0.18 12.41
C MET A 36 7.49 -0.90 12.84
N ILE A 37 7.85 -2.17 12.68
CA ILE A 37 7.04 -3.30 13.15
C ILE A 37 6.98 -3.34 14.67
N GLU A 38 8.12 -3.13 15.35
CA GLU A 38 8.17 -3.08 16.82
C GLU A 38 7.27 -1.96 17.36
N LEU A 39 7.40 -0.75 16.80
CA LEU A 39 6.59 0.40 17.19
C LEU A 39 5.11 0.18 16.87
N GLY A 40 4.79 -0.43 15.72
CA GLY A 40 3.41 -0.79 15.35
C GLY A 40 2.76 -1.76 16.32
N LYS A 41 3.49 -2.77 16.79
CA LYS A 41 3.00 -3.69 17.83
C LYS A 41 2.83 -2.98 19.18
N LYS A 42 3.82 -2.18 19.57
CA LYS A 42 3.83 -1.52 20.88
C LYS A 42 2.78 -0.42 21.04
N TYR A 43 2.54 0.34 19.98
CA TYR A 43 1.73 1.58 20.05
C TYR A 43 0.47 1.56 19.19
N LEU A 44 0.36 0.66 18.20
CA LEU A 44 -0.72 0.69 17.20
C LEU A 44 -1.50 -0.63 17.06
N ASP A 45 -1.32 -1.56 18.01
CA ASP A 45 -2.03 -2.85 18.07
C ASP A 45 -1.82 -3.75 16.84
N LEU A 46 -0.68 -3.64 16.15
CA LEU A 46 -0.42 -4.39 14.91
C LEU A 46 -0.54 -5.92 15.08
N ASP A 47 -0.20 -6.43 16.25
CA ASP A 47 -0.28 -7.85 16.60
C ASP A 47 -1.72 -8.39 16.71
N LYS A 48 -2.73 -7.52 16.84
CA LYS A 48 -4.14 -7.92 16.95
C LYS A 48 -4.81 -8.22 15.62
N TYR A 49 -4.15 -7.93 14.48
CA TYR A 49 -4.78 -7.96 13.16
C TYR A 49 -4.47 -9.20 12.30
N ASP A 50 -3.83 -10.23 12.88
CA ASP A 50 -3.44 -11.49 12.21
C ASP A 50 -2.83 -11.25 10.82
N ILE A 51 -1.62 -10.70 10.82
CA ILE A 51 -0.90 -10.31 9.61
C ILE A 51 0.34 -11.16 9.46
N ASP A 52 0.52 -11.71 8.26
CA ASP A 52 1.76 -12.33 7.84
C ASP A 52 2.79 -11.23 7.53
N ILE A 53 3.58 -10.85 8.53
CA ILE A 53 4.58 -9.78 8.44
C ILE A 53 5.88 -10.34 7.86
N GLN A 54 6.35 -9.72 6.79
CA GLN A 54 7.57 -10.07 6.07
C GLN A 54 8.56 -8.91 6.16
N ILE A 55 9.66 -9.10 6.89
CA ILE A 55 10.69 -8.07 7.02
C ILE A 55 11.64 -8.18 5.82
N ALA A 56 11.40 -7.37 4.80
CA ALA A 56 12.13 -7.41 3.55
C ALA A 56 11.99 -6.10 2.74
N ASP A 57 12.93 -5.88 1.82
CA ASP A 57 12.73 -4.92 0.74
C ASP A 57 11.58 -5.40 -0.17
N ALA A 58 10.63 -4.50 -0.46
CA ALA A 58 9.43 -4.81 -1.23
C ALA A 58 9.73 -5.28 -2.66
N PHE A 59 10.75 -4.71 -3.30
CA PHE A 59 11.16 -5.09 -4.66
C PHE A 59 11.75 -6.51 -4.66
N VAL A 60 12.62 -6.82 -3.69
CA VAL A 60 13.19 -8.16 -3.52
C VAL A 60 12.09 -9.18 -3.20
N PHE A 61 11.16 -8.84 -2.31
CA PHE A 61 10.03 -9.69 -1.96
C PHE A 61 9.22 -10.07 -3.20
N LEU A 62 8.78 -9.09 -3.99
CA LEU A 62 8.00 -9.34 -5.20
C LEU A 62 8.75 -10.20 -6.22
N LYS A 63 10.04 -9.93 -6.43
CA LYS A 63 10.86 -10.69 -7.39
C LYS A 63 10.91 -12.19 -7.06
N ASN A 64 10.90 -12.53 -5.77
CA ASN A 64 10.98 -13.91 -5.30
C ASN A 64 9.61 -14.53 -5.03
N ASN A 65 8.55 -13.72 -4.94
CA ASN A 65 7.19 -14.19 -4.72
C ASN A 65 6.54 -14.66 -6.04
N ARG A 66 5.71 -15.69 -5.95
CA ARG A 66 4.92 -16.23 -7.07
C ARG A 66 3.42 -16.24 -6.77
N LYS A 67 3.02 -15.81 -5.57
CA LYS A 67 1.62 -15.69 -5.18
C LYS A 67 0.96 -14.55 -5.95
N LYS A 68 -0.32 -14.73 -6.24
CA LYS A 68 -1.18 -13.71 -6.85
C LYS A 68 -2.12 -13.14 -5.80
N TYR A 69 -2.39 -11.84 -5.90
CA TYR A 69 -3.20 -11.14 -4.92
C TYR A 69 -4.44 -10.52 -5.55
N ASP A 70 -5.53 -10.51 -4.79
CA ASP A 70 -6.78 -9.85 -5.16
C ASP A 70 -6.68 -8.34 -4.94
N LEU A 71 -5.89 -7.92 -3.95
CA LEU A 71 -5.56 -6.52 -3.68
C LEU A 71 -4.08 -6.38 -3.36
N VAL A 72 -3.41 -5.43 -4.02
CA VAL A 72 -2.06 -5.00 -3.68
C VAL A 72 -2.10 -3.51 -3.34
N ILE A 73 -1.58 -3.13 -2.18
CA ILE A 73 -1.37 -1.73 -1.79
C ILE A 73 0.12 -1.46 -1.78
N VAL A 74 0.54 -0.47 -2.55
CA VAL A 74 1.94 -0.04 -2.65
C VAL A 74 2.08 1.31 -1.98
N ASP A 75 2.66 1.30 -0.78
CA ASP A 75 2.88 2.45 0.09
C ASP A 75 4.35 2.51 0.53
N THR A 76 5.27 2.25 -0.39
CA THR A 76 6.70 2.32 -0.12
C THR A 76 7.22 3.73 -0.34
N TYR A 77 7.82 4.33 0.69
CA TYR A 77 8.56 5.58 0.55
C TYR A 77 10.01 5.30 0.12
N LEU A 78 10.24 5.18 -1.19
CA LEU A 78 11.56 4.83 -1.75
C LEU A 78 12.13 5.92 -2.68
N GLY A 79 11.92 7.20 -2.34
CA GLY A 79 12.47 8.31 -3.13
C GLY A 79 12.11 8.20 -4.62
N ASP A 80 13.09 7.91 -5.47
CA ASP A 80 12.92 7.77 -6.92
C ASP A 80 12.81 6.31 -7.40
N LYS A 81 13.05 5.31 -6.52
CA LYS A 81 12.84 3.90 -6.84
C LYS A 81 11.37 3.55 -6.71
N VAL A 82 10.83 2.94 -7.75
CA VAL A 82 9.41 2.60 -7.83
C VAL A 82 9.26 1.09 -7.82
N VAL A 83 8.47 0.59 -6.89
CA VAL A 83 8.04 -0.80 -6.90
C VAL A 83 6.94 -0.93 -7.96
N GLU A 84 7.23 -1.65 -9.03
CA GLU A 84 6.27 -1.91 -10.11
C GLU A 84 5.59 -3.25 -9.90
N ILE A 85 4.26 -3.24 -10.00
CA ILE A 85 3.44 -4.45 -9.98
C ILE A 85 3.18 -4.88 -11.41
N ALA A 86 3.53 -6.13 -11.73
CA ALA A 86 3.16 -6.74 -12.99
C ALA A 86 1.74 -7.30 -12.92
N ARG A 87 1.09 -7.42 -14.08
CA ARG A 87 -0.24 -8.06 -14.17
C ARG A 87 -0.22 -9.51 -13.67
N SER A 88 0.93 -10.18 -13.73
CA SER A 88 1.13 -11.54 -13.23
C SER A 88 1.03 -11.66 -11.72
N ASP A 89 1.26 -10.56 -10.99
CA ASP A 89 1.24 -10.52 -9.52
C ASP A 89 -0.19 -10.38 -8.98
N LEU A 90 -1.14 -10.05 -9.87
CA LEU A 90 -2.55 -9.90 -9.57
C LEU A 90 -3.35 -11.16 -9.95
N ALA A 91 -4.38 -11.45 -9.18
CA ALA A 91 -5.45 -12.34 -9.57
C ALA A 91 -6.19 -11.78 -10.80
N ILE A 92 -7.04 -12.59 -11.44
CA ILE A 92 -7.68 -12.23 -12.72
C ILE A 92 -8.48 -10.91 -12.67
N ASN A 93 -9.07 -10.60 -11.50
CA ASN A 93 -9.79 -9.36 -11.22
C ASN A 93 -9.10 -8.55 -10.09
N GLY A 94 -7.80 -8.80 -9.89
CA GLY A 94 -7.04 -8.15 -8.84
C GLY A 94 -6.88 -6.65 -9.08
N VAL A 95 -6.81 -5.89 -8.01
CA VAL A 95 -6.62 -4.44 -8.02
C VAL A 95 -5.30 -4.10 -7.36
N THR A 96 -4.60 -3.10 -7.91
CA THR A 96 -3.43 -2.49 -7.24
C THR A 96 -3.69 -1.02 -6.99
N ILE A 97 -3.29 -0.53 -5.82
CA ILE A 97 -3.40 0.87 -5.40
C ILE A 97 -1.99 1.35 -5.10
N PHE A 98 -1.60 2.48 -5.70
CA PHE A 98 -0.30 3.11 -5.45
C PHE A 98 -0.52 4.41 -4.68
N ASN A 99 0.04 4.51 -3.48
CA ASN A 99 0.14 5.77 -2.76
C ASN A 99 1.37 6.54 -3.27
N ARG A 100 1.17 7.79 -3.71
CA ARG A 100 2.22 8.62 -4.31
C ARG A 100 2.04 10.07 -3.87
N LEU A 101 3.15 10.71 -3.52
CA LEU A 101 3.17 12.14 -3.23
C LEU A 101 2.96 12.95 -4.52
N TYR A 102 2.11 13.98 -4.43
CA TYR A 102 1.74 14.84 -5.54
C TYR A 102 1.85 16.34 -5.18
N TYR A 103 3.07 16.81 -4.92
CA TYR A 103 3.36 18.22 -4.63
C TYR A 103 4.73 18.62 -5.19
N GLY A 104 4.92 19.92 -5.44
CA GLY A 104 6.18 20.51 -5.91
C GLY A 104 6.84 19.69 -7.03
N ASP A 105 8.12 19.38 -6.83
CA ASP A 105 8.96 18.67 -7.80
C ASP A 105 8.61 17.19 -7.98
N LYS A 106 7.72 16.61 -7.14
CA LYS A 106 7.29 15.21 -7.27
C LYS A 106 6.13 15.04 -8.27
N ARG A 107 5.45 16.12 -8.67
CA ARG A 107 4.33 16.04 -9.63
C ARG A 107 4.74 15.43 -10.98
N PRO A 108 5.83 15.87 -11.66
CA PRO A 108 6.21 15.32 -12.96
C PRO A 108 6.51 13.82 -12.90
N ASP A 109 7.18 13.34 -11.85
CA ASP A 109 7.47 11.91 -11.67
C ASP A 109 6.20 11.10 -11.45
N THR A 110 5.25 11.59 -10.66
CA THR A 110 3.97 10.92 -10.44
C THR A 110 3.13 10.86 -11.71
N VAL A 111 3.13 11.90 -12.54
CA VAL A 111 2.47 11.89 -13.85
C VAL A 111 3.15 10.88 -14.80
N ARG A 112 4.48 10.89 -14.89
CA ARG A 112 5.23 9.90 -15.69
C ARG A 112 4.92 8.47 -15.25
N PHE A 113 4.85 8.24 -13.94
CA PHE A 113 4.55 6.92 -13.39
C PHE A 113 3.14 6.44 -13.77
N GLY A 114 2.09 7.24 -13.57
CA GLY A 114 0.75 6.79 -13.94
C GLY A 114 0.56 6.64 -15.46
N ASN A 115 1.22 7.46 -16.29
CA ASN A 115 1.24 7.25 -17.75
C ASN A 115 1.89 5.91 -18.14
N ARG A 116 2.84 5.40 -17.35
CA ARG A 116 3.39 4.04 -17.53
C ARG A 116 2.39 2.97 -17.10
N LEU A 117 1.66 3.19 -16.00
CA LEU A 117 0.61 2.26 -15.56
C LEU A 117 -0.50 2.12 -16.61
N GLU A 118 -0.88 3.20 -17.30
CA GLU A 118 -1.90 3.16 -18.37
C GLU A 118 -1.49 2.29 -19.56
N LYS A 119 -0.18 2.07 -19.77
CA LYS A 119 0.32 1.14 -20.80
C LYS A 119 0.28 -0.32 -20.34
N ILE A 120 0.23 -0.56 -19.03
CA ILE A 120 0.29 -1.90 -18.42
C ILE A 120 -1.12 -2.40 -18.10
N PHE A 121 -1.94 -1.56 -17.49
CA PHE A 121 -3.26 -1.92 -16.97
C PHE A 121 -4.36 -1.43 -17.90
N LYS A 122 -5.41 -2.26 -18.06
CA LYS A 122 -6.56 -1.93 -18.91
C LYS A 122 -7.31 -0.66 -18.47
N LYS A 123 -7.27 -0.35 -17.18
CA LYS A 123 -7.93 0.81 -16.58
C LYS A 123 -7.07 1.35 -15.45
N VAL A 124 -6.80 2.64 -15.46
CA VAL A 124 -6.14 3.37 -14.38
C VAL A 124 -7.06 4.52 -13.99
N THR A 125 -7.25 4.71 -12.68
CA THR A 125 -8.05 5.81 -12.14
C THR A 125 -7.16 6.64 -11.25
N TRP A 126 -7.07 7.93 -11.55
CA TRP A 126 -6.28 8.90 -10.80
C TRP A 126 -7.17 9.52 -9.74
N PHE A 127 -6.71 9.51 -8.49
CA PHE A 127 -7.40 10.12 -7.36
C PHE A 127 -6.42 11.03 -6.62
N TYR A 128 -6.84 12.29 -6.41
CA TYR A 128 -6.03 13.33 -5.77
C TYR A 128 -6.70 13.67 -4.43
N PRO A 129 -6.31 13.03 -3.32
CA PRO A 129 -6.84 13.40 -2.02
C PRO A 129 -6.42 14.83 -1.68
N GLU A 130 -7.40 15.71 -1.48
CA GLU A 130 -7.17 17.08 -1.01
C GLU A 130 -6.61 17.02 0.42
N ALA A 131 -5.35 17.40 0.59
CA ALA A 131 -4.69 17.35 1.89
C ALA A 131 -5.29 18.41 2.84
N ASN A 132 -6.30 17.99 3.61
CA ASN A 132 -6.89 18.55 4.85
C ASN A 132 -7.05 20.08 5.01
N LEU A 133 -8.30 20.50 5.25
CA LEU A 133 -8.66 21.72 5.99
C LEU A 133 -9.75 21.39 7.00
N MET A 134 -9.55 21.72 8.29
CA MET A 134 -10.50 21.43 9.38
C MET A 134 -10.99 22.72 10.03
N PHE A 135 -12.30 22.86 10.15
CA PHE A 135 -12.96 23.91 10.93
C PHE A 135 -13.80 23.28 12.03
N LEU A 136 -13.60 23.71 13.27
CA LEU A 136 -14.53 23.43 14.36
C LEU A 136 -15.37 24.68 14.60
N CYS A 137 -16.67 24.54 14.37
CA CYS A 137 -17.66 25.59 14.59
C CYS A 137 -18.58 25.15 15.74
N TYR A 138 -18.72 25.99 16.76
CA TYR A 138 -19.62 25.80 17.90
C TYR A 138 -20.52 27.04 18.00
N ASN A 139 -21.78 26.84 18.40
CA ASN A 139 -22.70 27.92 18.76
C ASN A 139 -22.65 28.06 20.30
N SER A 140 -21.86 28.96 20.88
CA SER A 140 -22.20 30.38 20.99
C SER A 140 -22.35 31.09 19.66
#